data_AF-A0A973KRH2-F1
#
_entry.id   AF-A0A973KRH2-F1
#
_cell.length_a   1.000
_cell.length_b   1.000
_cell.length_c   1.000
_cell.angle_alpha   90.00
_cell.angle_beta   90.00
_cell.angle_gamma   90.00
#
_symmetry.space_group_name_H-M   'P 1'
#
loop_
_entity.id
_entity.type
_entity.pdbx_description
1 polymer ?
#
loop_
_entity_poly.entity_id
_entity_poly.type
_entity_poly.pdbx_seq_one_letter_code
_entity_poly.pdbx_strand_id
1 'polypeptide(L)'
;MATWVTAVVQDRAKEACLAMANPGMDGAPPTPNTAEMCSGNGEEAKEMKEQVHRVHTAFTPDQPKNPPTVQVAEVPVTDKKATVDGEQITVDGQTLKAIVLSNSTGVKEDEVVVRIEAGVREGRWYVTDLRLSVV
;
A
#
# COMPACT_ATOMS: atom_id res chain seq x y z
N MET A 1 2.46 4.88 -5.49
CA MET A 1 1.47 4.86 -4.40
C MET A 1 0.07 4.48 -4.89
N ALA A 2 -0.64 5.35 -5.62
CA ALA A 2 -2.02 5.07 -6.05
C ALA A 2 -2.17 3.71 -6.76
N THR A 3 -1.25 3.36 -7.67
CA THR A 3 -1.21 2.04 -8.33
C THR A 3 -1.17 0.86 -7.35
N TRP A 4 -0.38 0.96 -6.28
CA TRP A 4 -0.27 -0.10 -5.29
C TRP A 4 -1.56 -0.23 -4.48
N VAL A 5 -2.13 0.89 -4.02
CA VAL A 5 -3.41 0.91 -3.29
C VAL A 5 -4.53 0.34 -4.17
N THR A 6 -4.61 0.73 -5.45
CA THR A 6 -5.57 0.16 -6.40
C THR A 6 -5.41 -1.36 -6.52
N ALA A 7 -4.19 -1.86 -6.66
CA ALA A 7 -3.94 -3.29 -6.77
C ALA A 7 -4.34 -4.04 -5.49
N VAL A 8 -4.06 -3.49 -4.31
CA VAL A 8 -4.49 -4.04 -3.02
C VAL A 8 -6.01 -4.08 -2.90
N VAL A 9 -6.70 -2.97 -3.19
CA VAL A 9 -8.18 -2.92 -3.14
C VAL A 9 -8.82 -3.89 -4.13
N GLN A 10 -8.14 -4.22 -5.24
CA GLN A 10 -8.62 -5.20 -6.22
C GLN A 10 -8.15 -6.65 -5.96
N ASP A 11 -7.49 -6.92 -4.83
CA ASP A 11 -6.88 -8.21 -4.48
C ASP A 11 -5.91 -8.76 -5.55
N ARG A 12 -5.17 -7.84 -6.19
CA ARG A 12 -4.23 -8.12 -7.28
C ARG A 12 -2.81 -8.23 -6.76
N ALA A 13 -2.48 -9.38 -6.16
CA ALA A 13 -1.19 -9.62 -5.51
C ALA A 13 0.03 -9.36 -6.40
N LYS A 14 0.00 -9.78 -7.67
CA LYS A 14 1.12 -9.59 -8.61
C LYS A 14 1.35 -8.11 -8.89
N GLU A 15 0.30 -7.36 -9.16
CA GLU A 15 0.35 -5.93 -9.45
C GLU A 15 0.77 -5.13 -8.21
N ALA A 16 0.29 -5.51 -7.03
CA ALA A 16 0.74 -4.93 -5.76
C ALA A 16 2.23 -5.19 -5.55
N CYS A 17 2.69 -6.43 -5.74
CA CYS A 17 4.11 -6.78 -5.64
C CYS A 17 4.99 -5.97 -6.61
N LEU A 18 4.56 -5.80 -7.87
CA LEU A 18 5.29 -5.02 -8.88
C LEU A 18 5.34 -3.51 -8.59
N ALA A 19 4.40 -3.01 -7.78
CA ALA A 19 4.38 -1.63 -7.32
C ALA A 19 5.20 -1.42 -6.03
N MET A 20 5.82 -2.48 -5.51
CA MET A 20 6.71 -2.44 -4.35
C MET A 20 8.19 -2.53 -4.74
N ALA A 21 9.04 -2.11 -3.81
CA ALA A 21 10.48 -2.20 -3.91
C ALA A 21 11.09 -2.41 -2.52
N ASN A 22 12.18 -3.16 -2.45
CA ASN A 22 12.98 -3.21 -1.22
C ASN A 22 13.59 -1.82 -0.94
N PRO A 23 13.49 -1.29 0.28
CA PRO A 23 14.10 -0.01 0.62
C PRO A 23 15.62 -0.08 0.45
N GLY A 24 16.22 0.97 -0.12
CA GLY A 24 17.67 1.10 -0.17
C GLY A 24 18.24 1.54 1.18
N MET A 25 19.41 1.02 1.55
CA MET A 25 20.17 1.44 2.73
C MET A 25 20.96 2.72 2.44
N ASP A 26 21.20 3.54 3.45
CA ASP A 26 22.11 4.70 3.39
C ASP A 26 21.89 5.66 2.20
N GLY A 27 20.62 5.93 1.89
CA GLY A 27 20.24 6.84 0.79
C GLY A 27 20.30 6.22 -0.61
N ALA A 28 20.63 4.93 -0.71
CA ALA A 28 20.53 4.21 -1.98
C ALA A 28 19.08 4.21 -2.49
N PRO A 29 18.86 4.25 -3.83
CA PRO A 29 17.54 4.07 -4.41
C PRO A 29 16.94 2.72 -4.02
N PRO A 30 15.60 2.61 -3.93
CA PRO A 30 14.96 1.33 -3.67
C PRO A 30 15.19 0.34 -4.83
N THR A 31 15.05 -0.96 -4.55
CA THR A 31 15.18 -2.02 -5.55
C THR A 31 13.82 -2.61 -5.88
N PRO A 32 13.21 -2.26 -7.03
CA PRO A 32 11.91 -2.74 -7.45
C PRO A 32 11.86 -4.27 -7.52
N ASN A 33 10.72 -4.83 -7.14
CA ASN A 33 10.48 -6.25 -7.33
C ASN A 33 10.43 -6.60 -8.82
N THR A 34 10.95 -7.77 -9.18
CA THR A 34 10.93 -8.25 -10.56
C THR A 34 9.64 -9.00 -10.87
N ALA A 35 9.31 -9.12 -12.16
CA ALA A 35 8.18 -9.95 -12.60
C ALA A 35 8.32 -11.42 -12.16
N GLU A 36 9.55 -11.94 -12.11
CA GLU A 36 9.83 -13.30 -11.64
C GLU A 36 9.49 -13.45 -10.15
N MET A 37 9.95 -12.52 -9.30
CA MET A 37 9.60 -12.48 -7.87
C MET A 37 8.07 -12.43 -7.66
N CYS A 38 7.36 -11.63 -8.47
CA CYS A 38 5.92 -11.41 -8.31
C CYS A 38 5.01 -12.43 -9.03
N SER A 39 5.55 -13.32 -9.86
CA SER A 39 4.76 -14.29 -10.66
C SER A 39 5.02 -15.75 -10.29
N GLY A 40 5.81 -15.99 -9.24
CA GLY A 40 6.12 -17.35 -8.79
C GLY A 40 4.90 -18.10 -8.28
N ASN A 41 4.97 -19.42 -8.28
CA ASN A 41 4.06 -20.31 -7.53
C ASN A 41 4.73 -20.92 -6.29
N GLY A 42 5.94 -20.43 -5.97
CA GLY A 42 6.70 -20.83 -4.78
C GLY A 42 6.06 -20.32 -3.49
N GLU A 43 6.62 -20.74 -2.37
CA GLU A 43 6.15 -20.38 -1.02
C GLU A 43 6.13 -18.85 -0.80
N GLU A 44 7.20 -18.15 -1.21
CA GLU A 44 7.30 -16.69 -1.13
C GLU A 44 6.17 -15.96 -1.87
N ALA A 45 5.76 -16.46 -3.04
CA ALA A 45 4.68 -15.86 -3.81
C ALA A 45 3.29 -16.13 -3.18
N LYS A 46 3.13 -17.27 -2.50
CA LYS A 46 1.92 -17.57 -1.71
C LYS A 46 1.83 -16.66 -0.49
N GLU A 47 2.93 -16.51 0.25
CA GLU A 47 3.01 -15.60 1.40
C GLU A 47 2.70 -14.16 1.00
N MET A 48 3.26 -13.70 -0.12
CA MET A 48 2.96 -12.37 -0.68
C MET A 48 1.47 -12.22 -1.02
N LYS A 49 0.87 -13.23 -1.67
CA LYS A 49 -0.56 -13.21 -1.99
C LYS A 49 -1.42 -13.15 -0.73
N GLU A 50 -1.08 -13.91 0.29
CA GLU A 50 -1.78 -13.88 1.58
C GLU A 50 -1.62 -12.54 2.29
N GLN A 51 -0.42 -11.94 2.25
CA GLN A 51 -0.19 -10.60 2.78
C GLN A 51 -1.07 -9.57 2.07
N VAL A 52 -1.08 -9.56 0.73
CA VAL A 52 -1.93 -8.65 -0.03
C VAL A 52 -3.40 -8.87 0.27
N HIS A 53 -3.84 -10.13 0.39
CA HIS A 53 -5.23 -10.45 0.72
C HIS A 53 -5.64 -9.93 2.10
N ARG A 54 -4.76 -10.03 3.11
CA ARG A 54 -5.03 -9.45 4.44
C ARG A 54 -5.15 -7.92 4.39
N VAL A 55 -4.27 -7.26 3.65
CA VAL A 55 -4.33 -5.79 3.48
C VAL A 55 -5.55 -5.41 2.64
N HIS A 56 -5.94 -6.20 1.65
CA HIS A 56 -7.15 -6.03 0.85
C HIS A 56 -8.39 -5.98 1.74
N THR A 57 -8.55 -6.91 2.68
CA THR A 57 -9.67 -6.91 3.63
C THR A 57 -9.71 -5.63 4.46
N ALA A 58 -8.55 -5.08 4.85
CA ALA A 58 -8.49 -3.85 5.62
C ALA A 58 -8.77 -2.60 4.78
N PHE A 59 -8.34 -2.56 3.51
CA PHE A 59 -8.31 -1.35 2.68
C PHE A 59 -9.49 -1.22 1.72
N THR A 60 -10.36 -2.22 1.67
CA THR A 60 -11.50 -2.24 0.76
C THR A 60 -12.74 -1.66 1.45
N PRO A 61 -13.35 -0.58 0.93
CA PRO A 61 -14.65 -0.11 1.40
C PRO A 61 -15.74 -1.17 1.24
N ASP A 62 -16.84 -1.09 1.99
CA ASP A 62 -17.98 -2.03 1.89
C ASP A 62 -18.56 -2.16 0.46
N GLN A 63 -18.54 -1.07 -0.32
CA GLN A 63 -19.05 -1.00 -1.68
C GLN A 63 -18.04 -0.30 -2.60
N PRO A 64 -16.91 -0.96 -2.93
CA PRO A 64 -15.88 -0.36 -3.74
C PRO A 64 -16.35 -0.23 -5.19
N LYS A 65 -15.93 0.83 -5.88
CA LYS A 65 -16.09 0.91 -7.33
C LYS A 65 -15.15 -0.09 -8.01
N ASN A 66 -15.45 -0.45 -9.25
CA ASN A 66 -14.60 -1.32 -10.06
C ASN A 66 -14.30 -0.68 -11.44
N PRO A 67 -13.07 -0.15 -11.67
CA PRO A 67 -11.98 -0.02 -10.71
C PRO A 67 -12.25 1.05 -9.63
N PRO A 68 -11.59 0.96 -8.46
CA PRO A 68 -11.71 1.98 -7.42
C PRO A 68 -11.03 3.28 -7.86
N THR A 69 -11.56 4.42 -7.42
CA THR A 69 -10.91 5.72 -7.60
C THR A 69 -9.96 5.96 -6.44
N VAL A 70 -8.65 5.99 -6.70
CA VAL A 70 -7.64 6.24 -5.67
C VAL A 70 -7.02 7.62 -5.85
N GLN A 71 -6.99 8.41 -4.79
CA GLN A 71 -6.29 9.69 -4.76
C GLN A 71 -5.28 9.70 -3.60
N VAL A 72 -4.15 10.34 -3.83
CA VAL A 72 -3.09 10.52 -2.83
C VAL A 72 -2.79 12.00 -2.80
N ALA A 73 -2.87 12.61 -1.62
CA ALA A 73 -2.55 14.02 -1.46
C ALA A 73 -1.08 14.29 -1.80
N GLU A 74 -0.77 15.52 -2.20
CA GLU A 74 0.61 15.95 -2.34
C GLU A 74 1.28 15.98 -0.95
N VAL A 75 2.44 15.34 -0.84
CA VAL A 75 3.23 15.29 0.39
C VAL A 75 4.66 15.78 0.12
N PRO A 76 5.35 16.31 1.14
CA PRO A 76 6.76 16.67 1.01
C PRO A 76 7.62 15.47 0.57
N VAL A 77 8.54 15.71 -0.35
CA VAL A 77 9.53 14.73 -0.80
C VAL A 77 10.90 15.14 -0.26
N THR A 78 11.54 14.26 0.49
CA THR A 78 12.90 14.46 1.00
C THR A 78 13.76 13.29 0.56
N ASP A 79 14.93 13.56 -0.02
CA ASP A 79 15.88 12.54 -0.48
C ASP A 79 15.23 11.42 -1.30
N LYS A 80 14.36 11.80 -2.26
CA LYS A 80 13.66 10.85 -3.15
C LYS A 80 12.75 9.87 -2.40
N LYS A 81 12.34 10.21 -1.18
CA LYS A 81 11.41 9.47 -0.34
C LYS A 81 10.21 10.33 0.02
N ALA A 82 9.09 9.67 0.24
CA ALA A 82 7.86 10.27 0.72
C ALA A 82 7.21 9.34 1.73
N THR A 83 6.64 9.93 2.78
CA THR A 83 5.81 9.25 3.75
C THR A 83 4.40 9.80 3.61
N VAL A 84 3.42 8.91 3.51
CA VAL A 84 2.01 9.26 3.36
C VAL A 84 1.22 8.56 4.45
N ASP A 85 0.47 9.31 5.24
CA ASP A 85 -0.41 8.74 6.27
C ASP A 85 -1.79 8.40 5.67
N GLY A 86 -2.54 7.50 6.33
CA GLY A 86 -3.82 7.00 5.84
C GLY A 86 -4.91 8.06 5.66
N GLU A 87 -4.83 9.20 6.36
CA GLU A 87 -5.71 10.35 6.16
C GLU A 87 -5.49 11.05 4.81
N GLN A 88 -4.31 10.86 4.19
CA GLN A 88 -3.90 11.53 2.95
C GLN A 88 -4.14 10.66 1.71
N ILE A 89 -4.69 9.47 1.87
CA ILE A 89 -5.02 8.55 0.79
C ILE A 89 -6.53 8.33 0.83
N THR A 90 -7.20 8.48 -0.31
CA THR A 90 -8.63 8.16 -0.42
C THR A 90 -8.87 7.05 -1.43
N VAL A 91 -9.83 6.19 -1.11
CA VAL A 91 -10.39 5.16 -2.00
C VAL A 91 -11.89 5.43 -2.09
N ASP A 92 -12.35 5.73 -3.30
CA ASP A 92 -13.75 6.11 -3.58
C ASP A 92 -14.28 7.25 -2.68
N GLY A 93 -13.38 8.18 -2.33
CA GLY A 93 -13.70 9.36 -1.52
C GLY A 93 -13.61 9.14 -0.01
N GLN A 94 -13.35 7.91 0.46
CA GLN A 94 -13.13 7.61 1.87
C GLN A 94 -11.64 7.54 2.17
N THR A 95 -11.19 8.14 3.28
CA THR A 95 -9.78 8.03 3.68
C THR A 95 -9.43 6.60 4.02
N LEU A 96 -8.19 6.20 3.76
CA LEU A 96 -7.74 4.83 3.99
C LEU A 96 -7.77 4.45 5.48
N LYS A 97 -7.51 5.43 6.37
CA LYS A 97 -7.72 5.27 7.82
C LYS A 97 -9.17 4.97 8.19
N ALA A 98 -10.12 5.71 7.62
CA ALA A 98 -11.55 5.49 7.88
C ALA A 98 -12.02 4.11 7.39
N ILE A 99 -11.49 3.63 6.25
CA ILE A 99 -11.80 2.29 5.73
C ILE A 99 -11.24 1.20 6.66
N VAL A 100 -9.99 1.34 7.13
CA VAL A 100 -9.43 0.40 8.10
C VAL A 100 -10.26 0.39 9.39
N LEU A 101 -10.69 1.56 9.87
CA LEU A 101 -11.54 1.68 11.05
C LEU A 101 -12.90 0.98 10.84
N SER A 102 -13.56 1.17 9.69
CA SER A 102 -14.86 0.52 9.40
C SER A 102 -14.74 -0.99 9.31
N ASN A 103 -13.59 -1.49 8.86
CA ASN A 103 -13.28 -2.92 8.78
C ASN A 103 -12.72 -3.52 10.09
N SER A 104 -12.58 -2.70 11.14
CA SER A 104 -12.06 -3.11 12.44
C SER A 104 -13.18 -3.21 13.49
N THR A 105 -13.09 -4.17 14.42
CA THR A 105 -14.08 -4.35 15.49
C THR A 105 -13.51 -3.90 16.83
N GLY A 106 -14.22 -3.03 17.54
CA GLY A 106 -13.85 -2.60 18.90
C GLY A 106 -12.69 -1.60 18.97
N VAL A 107 -12.39 -0.93 17.86
CA VAL A 107 -11.25 -0.02 17.68
C VAL A 107 -11.74 1.42 17.54
N LYS A 108 -10.99 2.38 18.09
CA LYS A 108 -11.23 3.82 17.92
C LYS A 108 -10.34 4.42 16.82
N GLU A 109 -10.68 5.61 16.38
CA GLU A 109 -9.96 6.28 15.30
C GLU A 109 -8.49 6.59 15.65
N ASP A 110 -8.19 7.02 16.88
CA ASP A 110 -6.85 7.33 17.37
C ASP A 110 -5.96 6.09 17.55
N GLU A 111 -6.59 4.92 17.59
CA GLU A 111 -5.96 3.60 17.70
C GLU A 111 -5.54 3.05 16.33
N VAL A 112 -6.02 3.62 15.22
CA VAL A 112 -5.66 3.17 13.88
C VAL A 112 -4.49 3.98 13.33
N VAL A 113 -3.37 3.29 13.04
CA VAL A 113 -2.22 3.86 12.34
C VAL A 113 -2.08 3.20 10.98
N VAL A 114 -2.11 4.03 9.95
CA VAL A 114 -1.76 3.65 8.59
C VAL A 114 -0.71 4.62 8.07
N ARG A 115 0.45 4.11 7.71
CA ARG A 115 1.53 4.87 7.09
C ARG A 115 2.19 4.06 6.00
N ILE A 116 2.38 4.71 4.85
CA ILE A 116 3.03 4.09 3.70
C ILE A 116 4.26 4.92 3.34
N GLU A 117 5.39 4.24 3.23
CA GLU A 117 6.62 4.83 2.73
C GLU A 117 6.79 4.49 1.26
N ALA A 118 7.27 5.47 0.49
CA ALA A 118 7.60 5.27 -0.91
C ALA A 118 8.97 5.89 -1.24
N GLY A 119 9.67 5.24 -2.16
CA GLY A 119 10.91 5.74 -2.75
C GLY A 119 10.80 5.85 -4.27
N VAL A 120 11.57 6.77 -4.86
CA VAL A 120 11.66 6.89 -6.33
C VAL A 120 12.91 6.24 -6.89
N ARG A 121 12.74 5.46 -7.96
CA ARG A 121 13.81 4.97 -8.84
C ARG A 121 13.42 5.20 -10.28
N GLU A 122 14.34 5.77 -11.07
CA GLU A 122 14.13 6.03 -12.50
C GLU A 122 12.81 6.78 -12.81
N GLY A 123 12.46 7.75 -11.95
CA GLY A 123 11.24 8.56 -12.09
C GLY A 123 9.93 7.85 -11.71
N ARG A 124 10.00 6.60 -11.22
CA ARG A 124 8.83 5.83 -10.77
C ARG A 124 8.82 5.67 -9.25
N TRP A 125 7.65 5.87 -8.65
CA TRP A 125 7.42 5.71 -7.22
C TRP A 125 7.02 4.28 -6.87
N TYR A 126 7.71 3.69 -5.91
CA TYR A 126 7.47 2.35 -5.38
C TYR A 126 7.15 2.42 -3.89
N VAL A 127 6.20 1.61 -3.43
CA VAL A 127 5.97 1.41 -1.99
C VAL A 127 7.15 0.60 -1.43
N THR A 128 7.76 1.10 -0.38
CA THR A 128 8.93 0.47 0.26
C THR A 128 8.64 -0.06 1.64
N ASP A 129 7.63 0.50 2.32
CA ASP A 129 7.17 0.01 3.61
C ASP A 129 5.68 0.32 3.81
N LEU A 130 5.01 -0.54 4.56
CA LEU A 130 3.64 -0.35 5.03
C LEU A 130 3.60 -0.62 6.53
N ARG A 131 3.28 0.42 7.29
CA ARG A 131 2.90 0.29 8.69
C ARG A 131 1.39 0.35 8.81
N LEU A 132 0.80 -0.77 9.19
CA LEU A 132 -0.60 -0.90 9.57
C LEU A 132 -0.65 -1.48 10.98
N SER A 133 -1.24 -0.73 11.91
CA SER A 133 -1.45 -1.21 13.28
C SER A 133 -2.73 -0.65 13.87
N VAL A 134 -3.33 -1.46 14.73
CA VAL A 134 -4.40 -1.08 15.64
C VAL A 134 -3.80 -1.16 17.05
N VAL A 135 -3.76 -0.05 17.79
CA VAL A 135 -3.09 0.07 19.10
C VAL A 135 -4.04 0.22 20.26
#